data_AF-A0A1G7WP60-F1
#
_entry.id   AF-A0A1G7WP60-F1
#
_cell.length_a   1.000
_cell.length_b   1.000
_cell.length_c   1.000
_cell.angle_alpha   90.00
_cell.angle_beta   90.00
_cell.angle_gamma   90.00
#
_symmetry.space_group_name_H-M   'P 1'
#
loop_
_entity.id
_entity.type
_entity.pdbx_description
1 polymer ?
#
loop_
_entity_poly.entity_id
_entity_poly.type
_entity_poly.pdbx_seq_one_letter_code
_entity_poly.pdbx_strand_id
1 'polypeptide(L)'
;MLEKKKQKRLDFVKYLNDDYTIVIARHPRFHWMSHTESNYVYFLYITRTQNRFIDEKTAAVARYNILCFQQIYSSYSCLMKSLYAVISEYLLDANKILEVFLLCEKLREQYGEQQVLRD
;
A
#
# COMPACT_ATOMS: atom_id res chain seq x y z
N MET A 1 -0.39 37.38 -2.38
CA MET A 1 -0.65 36.13 -3.10
C MET A 1 -0.11 34.98 -2.26
N LEU A 2 -0.98 34.17 -1.65
CA LEU A 2 -0.54 32.97 -0.92
C LEU A 2 -0.27 31.87 -1.95
N GLU A 3 0.98 31.48 -2.12
CA GLU A 3 1.34 30.27 -2.84
C GLU A 3 0.66 29.07 -2.13
N LYS A 4 -0.38 28.50 -2.75
CA LYS A 4 -0.87 27.16 -2.39
C LYS A 4 0.30 26.21 -2.62
N LYS A 5 1.01 25.83 -1.55
CA LYS A 5 1.90 24.66 -1.57
C LYS A 5 1.08 23.48 -2.13
N LYS A 6 1.35 23.08 -3.37
CA LYS A 6 0.83 21.84 -3.94
C LYS A 6 1.27 20.72 -3.01
N GLN A 7 0.37 20.22 -2.16
CA GLN A 7 0.62 19.06 -1.32
C GLN A 7 1.10 17.94 -2.25
N LYS A 8 2.34 17.47 -2.06
CA LYS A 8 2.90 16.40 -2.88
C LYS A 8 2.02 15.17 -2.70
N ARG A 9 1.30 14.79 -3.76
CA ARG A 9 0.41 13.63 -3.78
C ARG A 9 1.24 12.38 -3.55
N LEU A 10 0.78 11.50 -2.67
CA LEU A 10 1.43 10.22 -2.41
C LEU A 10 0.81 9.16 -3.31
N ASP A 11 1.66 8.45 -4.05
CA ASP A 11 1.23 7.32 -4.88
C ASP A 11 1.30 6.00 -4.09
N PHE A 12 2.05 5.98 -2.99
CA PHE A 12 2.08 4.85 -2.08
C PHE A 12 2.43 5.27 -0.65
N VAL A 13 2.07 4.41 0.29
CA VAL A 13 2.56 4.42 1.66
C VAL A 13 3.19 3.08 1.99
N LYS A 14 4.16 3.11 2.89
CA LYS A 14 4.92 1.94 3.32
C LYS A 14 4.97 1.93 4.84
N TYR A 15 4.65 0.78 5.40
CA TYR A 15 4.80 0.48 6.82
C TYR A 15 5.87 -0.61 6.98
N LEU A 16 6.77 -0.40 7.94
CA LEU A 16 7.85 -1.31 8.27
C LEU A 16 7.63 -1.83 9.68
N ASN A 17 7.42 -3.14 9.79
CA ASN A 17 7.50 -3.89 11.03
C ASN A 17 8.74 -4.80 10.98
N ASP A 18 9.14 -5.35 12.13
CA ASP A 18 10.35 -6.17 12.24
C ASP A 18 10.35 -7.36 11.26
N ASP A 19 9.20 -8.03 11.13
CA ASP A 19 9.02 -9.17 10.23
C ASP A 19 8.48 -8.80 8.85
N TYR A 20 7.57 -7.81 8.81
CA TYR A 20 6.73 -7.55 7.64
C TYR A 20 6.88 -6.12 7.13
N THR A 21 6.89 -6.00 5.80
CA THR A 21 6.74 -4.74 5.09
C THR A 21 5.36 -4.73 4.44
N ILE A 22 4.56 -3.73 4.76
CA ILE A 22 3.23 -3.53 4.16
C ILE A 22 3.33 -2.32 3.26
N VAL A 23 2.95 -2.47 1.98
CA VAL A 23 2.90 -1.40 0.99
C VAL A 23 1.48 -1.27 0.50
N ILE A 24 0.94 -0.06 0.59
CA ILE A 24 -0.34 0.29 0.00
C ILE A 24 -0.04 1.32 -1.08
N ALA A 25 -0.46 1.05 -2.31
CA ALA A 25 -0.27 1.96 -3.43
C ALA A 25 -1.60 2.34 -4.07
N ARG A 26 -1.67 3.53 -4.66
CA ARG A 26 -2.75 3.97 -5.52
C ARG A 26 -2.19 4.28 -6.90
N HIS A 27 -2.92 3.91 -7.94
CA HIS A 27 -2.56 4.19 -9.32
C HIS A 27 -3.78 4.78 -10.03
N PRO A 28 -3.61 5.81 -10.90
CA PRO A 28 -4.70 6.26 -11.76
C PRO A 28 -5.31 5.08 -12.50
N ARG A 29 -6.63 5.04 -12.62
CA ARG A 29 -7.26 3.89 -13.23
C ARG A 29 -6.81 3.72 -14.69
N PHE A 30 -6.63 2.47 -15.11
CA PHE A 30 -6.37 2.15 -16.49
C PHE A 30 -7.61 2.40 -17.35
N HIS A 31 -7.42 2.96 -18.54
CA HIS A 31 -8.50 3.31 -19.48
C HIS A 31 -9.45 2.15 -19.82
N TRP A 32 -8.99 0.89 -19.72
CA TRP A 32 -9.77 -0.31 -20.02
C TRP A 32 -10.66 -0.79 -18.86
N MET A 33 -10.56 -0.21 -17.66
CA MET A 33 -11.40 -0.57 -16.51
C MET A 33 -12.65 0.34 -16.46
N SER A 34 -13.72 -0.07 -17.15
CA SER A 34 -14.90 0.77 -17.47
C SER A 34 -16.06 0.77 -16.45
N HIS A 35 -15.95 0.12 -15.28
CA HIS A 35 -17.13 -0.23 -14.46
C HIS A 35 -17.11 0.22 -12.99
N THR A 36 -16.40 1.29 -12.64
CA THR A 36 -16.30 1.71 -11.22
C THR A 36 -16.25 3.23 -11.06
N GLU A 37 -16.74 3.73 -9.92
CA GLU A 37 -16.91 5.17 -9.68
C GLU A 37 -15.63 5.90 -9.21
N SER A 38 -14.62 5.18 -8.71
CA SER A 38 -13.36 5.81 -8.24
C SER A 38 -12.42 6.21 -9.38
N ASN A 39 -11.53 7.19 -9.22
CA ASN A 39 -10.52 7.50 -10.26
C ASN A 39 -9.22 6.68 -10.12
N TYR A 40 -9.10 5.90 -9.05
CA TYR A 40 -7.91 5.15 -8.71
C TYR A 40 -8.19 3.67 -8.54
N VAL A 41 -7.14 2.88 -8.73
CA VAL A 41 -7.05 1.47 -8.33
C VAL A 41 -6.02 1.40 -7.21
N TYR A 42 -6.28 0.56 -6.22
CA TYR A 42 -5.43 0.43 -5.05
C TYR A 42 -4.81 -0.96 -4.98
N PHE A 43 -3.58 -1.03 -4.50
CA PHE A 43 -2.80 -2.26 -4.37
C PHE A 43 -2.34 -2.40 -2.93
N LEU A 44 -2.47 -3.60 -2.37
CA LEU A 44 -1.92 -3.96 -1.08
C LEU A 44 -0.92 -5.10 -1.28
N TYR A 45 0.32 -4.88 -0.86
CA TYR A 45 1.38 -5.89 -0.84
C TYR A 45 1.89 -6.07 0.58
N ILE A 46 2.10 -7.31 0.99
CA ILE A 46 2.74 -7.64 2.27
C ILE A 46 3.88 -8.59 1.98
N THR A 47 5.09 -8.19 2.35
CA THR A 47 6.29 -9.01 2.19
C THR A 47 6.94 -9.27 3.54
N ARG A 48 7.39 -10.49 3.78
CA ARG A 48 8.20 -10.83 4.95
C ARG A 48 9.68 -10.78 4.62
N THR A 49 10.47 -10.14 5.46
CA THR A 49 11.93 -10.28 5.37
C THR A 49 12.33 -11.63 5.95
N GLN A 50 13.09 -12.43 5.21
CA GLN A 50 13.73 -13.64 5.74
C GLN A 50 15.21 -13.68 5.42
N ASN A 51 16.00 -14.08 6.40
CA ASN A 51 17.39 -14.45 6.21
C ASN A 51 17.46 -15.92 5.80
N ARG A 52 18.10 -16.22 4.66
CA ARG A 52 18.31 -17.59 4.18
C ARG A 52 19.76 -17.78 3.80
N PHE A 53 20.27 -18.99 4.03
CA PHE A 53 21.59 -19.37 3.55
C PHE A 53 21.64 -19.36 2.02
N ILE A 54 22.74 -18.87 1.46
CA ILE A 54 22.93 -18.75 0.01
C ILE A 54 23.21 -20.13 -0.60
N ASP A 55 23.96 -20.97 0.11
CA ASP A 55 24.13 -22.38 -0.22
C ASP A 55 24.26 -23.25 1.05
N GLU A 56 24.34 -24.57 0.89
CA GLU A 56 24.51 -25.52 2.00
C GLU A 56 25.97 -25.64 2.50
N LYS A 57 26.93 -24.99 1.82
CA LYS A 57 28.37 -25.17 2.03
C LYS A 57 29.05 -23.94 2.65
N THR A 58 28.34 -22.81 2.72
CA THR A 58 28.84 -21.52 3.18
C THR A 58 27.90 -20.97 4.25
N ALA A 59 28.47 -20.38 5.29
CA ALA A 59 27.71 -19.64 6.31
C ALA A 59 27.19 -18.28 5.81
N ALA A 60 27.19 -18.05 4.49
CA ALA A 60 26.75 -16.80 3.90
C ALA A 60 25.22 -16.72 3.95
N VAL A 61 24.70 -15.68 4.62
CA VAL A 61 23.27 -15.44 4.79
C VAL A 61 22.86 -14.25 3.93
N ALA A 62 21.90 -14.45 3.03
CA ALA A 62 21.28 -13.39 2.26
C ALA A 62 19.89 -13.05 2.80
N ARG A 63 19.51 -11.78 2.65
CA ARG A 63 18.23 -11.24 3.09
C ARG A 63 17.28 -11.18 1.89
N TYR A 64 16.19 -11.92 1.95
CA TYR A 64 15.16 -12.00 0.91
C TYR A 64 13.85 -11.39 1.39
N ASN A 65 13.12 -10.74 0.48
CA ASN A 65 11.75 -10.32 0.72
C ASN A 65 10.81 -11.32 0.04
N ILE A 66 10.01 -12.02 0.83
CA ILE A 66 9.06 -13.02 0.35
C ILE A 66 7.69 -12.35 0.30
N LEU A 67 7.03 -12.39 -0.86
CA LEU A 67 5.66 -11.93 -1.01
C LEU A 67 4.72 -12.89 -0.26
N CYS A 68 4.05 -12.38 0.77
CA CYS A 68 3.09 -13.13 1.57
C CYS A 68 1.66 -12.88 1.11
N PHE A 69 1.36 -11.65 0.68
CA PHE A 69 0.02 -11.25 0.26
C PHE A 69 0.08 -10.20 -0.84
N GLN A 70 -0.84 -10.31 -1.79
CA GLN A 70 -1.13 -9.27 -2.76
C GLN A 70 -2.62 -9.21 -3.06
N GLN A 71 -3.18 -8.00 -3.15
CA GLN A 71 -4.55 -7.81 -3.62
C GLN A 71 -4.73 -6.46 -4.31
N ILE A 72 -5.61 -6.44 -5.31
CA ILE A 72 -6.03 -5.25 -6.05
C ILE A 72 -7.46 -4.88 -5.63
N TYR A 73 -7.69 -3.60 -5.39
CA TYR A 73 -8.98 -3.04 -5.02
C TYR A 73 -9.41 -1.98 -6.01
N SER A 74 -10.65 -2.05 -6.45
CA SER A 74 -11.21 -1.12 -7.45
C SER A 74 -11.53 0.27 -6.91
N SER A 75 -11.55 0.43 -5.58
CA SER A 75 -11.78 1.71 -4.91
C SER A 75 -11.16 1.75 -3.52
N TYR A 76 -10.97 2.97 -2.99
CA TYR A 76 -10.54 3.18 -1.61
C TYR A 76 -11.48 2.51 -0.60
N SER A 77 -12.79 2.57 -0.83
CA SER A 77 -13.79 1.95 0.06
C SER A 77 -13.63 0.42 0.10
N CYS A 78 -13.39 -0.21 -1.05
CA CYS A 78 -13.13 -1.65 -1.10
C CYS A 78 -11.88 -2.04 -0.31
N LEU A 79 -10.80 -1.26 -0.44
CA LEU A 79 -9.58 -1.45 0.34
C LEU A 79 -9.86 -1.33 1.85
N MET A 80 -10.52 -0.26 2.29
CA MET A 80 -10.74 -0.02 3.72
C MET A 80 -11.63 -1.07 4.39
N LYS A 81 -12.60 -1.64 3.65
CA LYS A 81 -13.46 -2.72 4.15
C LYS A 81 -12.68 -4.01 4.45
N SER A 82 -11.63 -4.31 3.70
CA SER A 82 -10.83 -5.53 3.90
C SER A 82 -9.57 -5.30 4.74
N LEU A 83 -9.08 -4.05 4.79
CA LEU A 83 -7.76 -3.73 5.34
C LEU A 83 -7.56 -4.27 6.76
N TYR A 84 -8.57 -4.13 7.63
CA TYR A 84 -8.46 -4.61 9.01
C TYR A 84 -8.22 -6.13 9.07
N ALA A 85 -9.08 -6.89 8.38
CA ALA A 85 -9.02 -8.35 8.38
C ALA A 85 -7.66 -8.82 7.85
N VAL A 86 -7.22 -8.28 6.71
CA VAL A 86 -5.95 -8.65 6.10
C VAL A 86 -4.78 -8.31 7.03
N ILE A 87 -4.70 -7.09 7.55
CA ILE A 87 -3.54 -6.64 8.33
C ILE A 87 -3.47 -7.36 9.69
N SER A 88 -4.62 -7.72 10.27
CA SER A 88 -4.69 -8.45 11.55
C SER A 88 -4.08 -9.85 11.51
N GLU A 89 -3.89 -10.44 10.32
CA GLU A 89 -3.17 -11.71 10.16
C GLU A 89 -1.65 -11.55 10.31
N TYR A 90 -1.12 -10.34 10.09
CA TYR A 90 0.32 -10.07 10.08
C TYR A 90 0.79 -9.22 11.27
N LEU A 91 -0.11 -8.38 11.82
CA LEU A 91 0.14 -7.52 12.96
C LEU A 91 -0.84 -7.87 14.08
N LEU A 92 -0.31 -8.19 15.27
CA LEU A 92 -1.13 -8.49 16.45
C LEU A 92 -1.36 -7.27 17.36
N ASP A 93 -0.52 -6.23 17.21
CA ASP A 93 -0.60 -5.00 18.01
C ASP A 93 -1.60 -4.02 17.38
N ALA A 94 -2.65 -3.67 18.13
CA ALA A 94 -3.70 -2.75 17.70
C ALA A 94 -3.17 -1.35 17.33
N ASN A 95 -2.11 -0.87 18.00
CA ASN A 95 -1.51 0.43 17.69
C ASN A 95 -0.81 0.38 16.33
N LYS A 96 -0.09 -0.70 16.04
CA LYS A 96 0.56 -0.91 14.73
C LYS A 96 -0.48 -1.03 13.61
N ILE A 97 -1.60 -1.70 13.87
CA ILE A 97 -2.73 -1.75 12.92
C ILE A 97 -3.26 -0.34 12.66
N LEU A 98 -3.51 0.44 13.71
CA LEU A 98 -4.01 1.81 13.58
C LEU A 98 -3.04 2.70 12.78
N GLU A 99 -1.73 2.56 12.97
CA GLU A 99 -0.72 3.27 12.18
C GLU A 99 -0.86 2.98 10.68
N VAL A 100 -1.08 1.72 10.30
CA VAL A 100 -1.31 1.34 8.89
C VAL A 100 -2.58 2.00 8.34
N PHE A 101 -3.65 2.06 9.13
CA PHE A 101 -4.88 2.77 8.75
C PHE A 101 -4.64 4.27 8.52
N LEU A 102 -3.94 4.92 9.44
CA LEU A 102 -3.60 6.35 9.34
C LEU A 102 -2.70 6.64 8.14
N LEU A 103 -1.81 5.71 7.77
CA LEU A 103 -1.04 5.80 6.54
C LEU A 103 -1.93 5.65 5.31
N CYS A 104 -2.85 4.68 5.32
CA CYS A 104 -3.77 4.42 4.21
C CYS A 104 -4.65 5.64 3.89
N GLU A 105 -5.12 6.36 4.90
CA GLU A 105 -5.93 7.59 4.73
C GLU A 105 -5.22 8.66 3.90
N LYS A 106 -3.88 8.68 3.87
CA LYS A 106 -3.11 9.61 3.03
C LYS A 106 -3.24 9.33 1.53
N LEU A 107 -3.74 8.16 1.15
CA LEU A 107 -3.99 7.74 -0.24
C LEU A 107 -5.44 7.97 -0.69
N ARG A 108 -6.31 8.41 0.22
CA ARG A 108 -7.69 8.69 -0.12
C ARG A 108 -7.76 9.76 -1.22
N GLU A 109 -8.61 9.49 -2.21
CA GLU A 109 -8.87 10.41 -3.31
C GLU A 109 -9.37 11.77 -2.78
N GLN A 110 -8.77 12.86 -3.26
CA GLN A 110 -9.15 14.22 -2.87
C GLN A 110 -10.08 14.84 -3.91
N TYR A 111 -11.13 15.53 -3.45
CA TYR A 111 -12.01 16.31 -4.33
C TYR A 111 -11.19 17.33 -5.13
N GLY A 112 -11.14 17.18 -6.45
CA GLY A 112 -10.36 18.05 -7.37
C GLY A 112 -9.17 17.37 -8.07
N GLU A 113 -8.87 16.09 -7.80
CA GLU A 113 -7.79 15.36 -8.50
C GLU A 113 -8.08 15.11 -10.00
N GLN A 114 -9.33 15.29 -10.44
CA GLN A 114 -9.81 15.08 -11.82
C GLN A 114 -9.17 16.00 -12.88
N GLN A 115 -8.63 17.15 -12.49
CA GLN A 115 -8.09 18.15 -13.43
C GLN A 115 -6.63 17.89 -13.85
N VAL A 116 -5.88 17.02 -13.15
CA VAL A 116 -4.44 16.80 -13.41
C VAL A 116 -4.17 15.58 -14.29
N LEU A 117 -5.17 14.71 -14.48
CA LEU A 117 -5.02 13.46 -15.24
C LEU A 117 -5.42 13.60 -16.73
N ARG A 118 -5.68 14.83 -17.20
CA ARG A 118 -6.13 15.12 -18.57
C ARG A 118 -5.11 15.92 -19.42
N ASP A 119 -3.93 16.21 -18.86
CA ASP A 119 -2.78 16.78 -19.58
C ASP A 119 -1.76 15.67 -19.88
#